data_AF-A0A3B1JND0-F1
#
_entry.id   AF-A0A3B1JND0-F1
#
_cell.length_a   1.000
_cell.length_b   1.000
_cell.length_c   1.000
_cell.angle_alpha   90.00
_cell.angle_beta   90.00
_cell.angle_gamma   90.00
#
_symmetry.space_group_name_H-M   'P 1'
#
loop_
_entity.id
_entity.type
_entity.pdbx_description
1 polymer ?
#
loop_
_entity_poly.entity_id
_entity_poly.type
_entity_poly.pdbx_seq_one_letter_code
_entity_poly.pdbx_strand_id
1 'polypeptide(L)'
;GWHRNLRWWGEGSISTHCSPRVISTHCLRSVISTHCSRRVTSTHCSPRVISTHCSRRVISTHCSPRVISTHCSRSVISTHCSRSVISTHCSRRVISTHCSRSVISTHCSRRVTSTHCSRRVTSTHCSRRVTSTHCSRRVISTHCSPRVISTHCSRSVISTHCSRRVTSTHCSPRVISTHFTTISRPQLILFIKK
;
A
#
# COMPACT_ATOMS: atom_id res chain seq x y z
N GLY A 1 17.46 -28.27 15.41
CA GLY A 1 16.66 -28.61 16.60
C GLY A 1 15.34 -27.85 16.58
N TRP A 2 14.24 -28.57 16.83
CA TRP A 2 12.87 -28.12 17.16
C TRP A 2 12.05 -27.36 16.06
N HIS A 3 10.94 -27.99 15.63
CA HIS A 3 10.08 -27.64 14.47
C HIS A 3 8.60 -28.00 14.77
N ARG A 4 7.60 -27.12 14.55
CA ARG A 4 6.13 -27.44 14.54
C ARG A 4 5.36 -26.56 13.51
N ASN A 5 4.29 -27.09 12.87
CA ASN A 5 3.86 -26.68 11.49
C ASN A 5 2.41 -27.13 11.08
N LEU A 6 1.84 -26.69 9.92
CA LEU A 6 0.52 -27.08 9.31
C LEU A 6 0.49 -27.03 7.74
N ARG A 7 -0.59 -27.47 7.03
CA ARG A 7 -0.72 -27.41 5.52
C ARG A 7 -2.12 -27.26 4.83
N TRP A 8 -3.27 -27.55 5.44
CA TRP A 8 -4.43 -28.21 4.76
C TRP A 8 -5.68 -27.34 4.46
N TRP A 9 -6.87 -27.94 4.44
CA TRP A 9 -8.14 -27.21 4.58
C TRP A 9 -8.30 -26.79 6.06
N GLY A 10 -8.61 -25.51 6.32
CA GLY A 10 -8.76 -24.97 7.68
C GLY A 10 -7.43 -24.83 8.45
N GLU A 11 -7.32 -24.02 9.51
CA GLU A 11 -8.29 -23.12 10.15
C GLU A 11 -7.71 -21.71 10.37
N GLY A 12 -6.55 -21.42 9.76
CA GLY A 12 -5.74 -20.23 10.00
C GLY A 12 -4.27 -20.59 10.17
N SER A 13 -3.37 -19.66 9.84
CA SER A 13 -1.92 -19.86 9.96
C SER A 13 -1.34 -18.77 10.84
N ILE A 14 -1.05 -19.10 12.11
CA ILE A 14 -0.36 -18.21 13.04
C ILE A 14 1.08 -18.73 13.21
N SER A 15 2.08 -17.85 13.07
CA SER A 15 3.47 -18.20 13.35
C SER A 15 4.24 -17.03 13.96
N THR A 16 4.81 -17.27 15.14
CA THR A 16 5.61 -16.28 15.88
C THR A 16 7.02 -16.15 15.28
N HIS A 17 7.71 -17.27 15.03
CA HIS A 17 9.03 -17.32 14.39
C HIS A 17 9.01 -18.29 13.22
N CYS A 18 9.04 -17.78 11.99
CA CYS A 18 9.00 -18.59 10.78
C CYS A 18 10.28 -18.42 9.94
N SER A 19 11.08 -19.47 9.91
CA SER A 19 12.25 -19.62 9.04
C SER A 19 11.99 -20.68 7.98
N PRO A 20 12.01 -20.37 6.65
CA PRO A 20 12.17 -19.06 6.02
C PRO A 20 10.88 -18.40 5.52
N ARG A 21 9.75 -19.11 5.45
CA ARG A 21 8.53 -18.64 4.76
C ARG A 21 7.26 -19.03 5.52
N VAL A 22 6.24 -18.18 5.41
CA VAL A 22 4.83 -18.54 5.65
C VAL A 22 4.15 -18.58 4.29
N ILE A 23 3.49 -19.68 3.96
CA ILE A 23 2.70 -19.83 2.73
C ILE A 23 1.35 -20.43 3.13
N SER A 24 0.27 -19.79 2.71
CA SER A 24 -1.08 -20.34 2.80
C SER A 24 -1.82 -20.15 1.49
N THR A 25 -2.46 -21.21 1.01
CA THR A 25 -3.26 -21.18 -0.21
C THR A 25 -4.72 -20.85 0.11
N HIS A 26 -5.31 -21.48 1.14
CA HIS A 26 -6.67 -21.25 1.60
C HIS A 26 -6.71 -21.12 3.13
N CYS A 27 -6.91 -19.90 3.66
CA CYS A 27 -7.26 -19.69 5.07
C CYS A 27 -8.65 -19.06 5.19
N LEU A 28 -9.48 -19.66 6.04
CA LEU A 28 -10.80 -19.14 6.40
C LEU A 28 -10.77 -18.15 7.57
N ARG A 29 -9.67 -18.10 8.35
CA ARG A 29 -9.56 -17.27 9.58
C ARG A 29 -8.53 -16.14 9.55
N SER A 30 -7.22 -16.43 9.42
CA SER A 30 -6.17 -15.39 9.22
C SER A 30 -4.82 -16.03 8.90
N VAL A 31 -3.94 -15.26 8.26
CA VAL A 31 -2.50 -15.51 8.22
C VAL A 31 -1.81 -14.44 9.07
N ILE A 32 -1.21 -14.82 10.18
CA ILE A 32 -0.51 -13.93 11.12
C ILE A 32 0.94 -14.40 11.22
N SER A 33 1.89 -13.49 10.98
CA SER A 33 3.32 -13.79 11.10
C SER A 33 4.08 -12.68 11.82
N THR A 34 4.60 -12.99 13.01
CA THR A 34 5.33 -11.99 13.82
C THR A 34 6.74 -11.77 13.27
N HIS A 35 7.56 -12.81 13.14
CA HIS A 35 8.88 -12.76 12.51
C HIS A 35 8.99 -13.72 11.33
N CYS A 36 9.23 -13.18 10.13
CA CYS A 36 9.46 -13.96 8.92
C CYS A 36 10.76 -13.54 8.19
N SER A 37 11.71 -14.48 8.08
CA SER A 37 13.05 -14.23 7.54
C SER A 37 13.17 -14.24 6.01
N ARG A 38 12.09 -14.54 5.26
CA ARG A 38 12.01 -14.21 3.81
C ARG A 38 10.63 -13.73 3.35
N ARG A 39 9.57 -14.53 3.48
CA ARG A 39 8.29 -14.23 2.78
C ARG A 39 7.04 -14.75 3.50
N VAL A 40 6.05 -13.88 3.62
CA VAL A 40 4.65 -14.25 3.90
C VAL A 40 3.88 -14.23 2.57
N THR A 41 3.23 -15.33 2.21
CA THR A 41 2.45 -15.48 0.97
C THR A 41 1.07 -16.02 1.30
N SER A 42 0.04 -15.44 0.70
CA SER A 42 -1.37 -15.77 0.91
C SER A 42 -2.11 -15.70 -0.43
N THR A 43 -2.74 -16.80 -0.85
CA THR A 43 -3.49 -16.84 -2.12
C THR A 43 -4.95 -16.48 -1.92
N HIS A 44 -5.69 -17.26 -1.12
CA HIS A 44 -7.06 -16.97 -0.69
C HIS A 44 -7.10 -16.90 0.84
N CYS A 45 -7.23 -15.70 1.40
CA CYS A 45 -7.30 -15.54 2.85
C CYS A 45 -8.43 -14.60 3.28
N SER A 46 -9.32 -15.17 4.06
CA SER A 46 -10.32 -14.48 4.87
C SER A 46 -10.00 -14.69 6.35
N PRO A 47 -10.40 -13.78 7.26
CA PRO A 47 -10.51 -12.35 7.07
C PRO A 47 -9.19 -11.55 6.82
N ARG A 48 -8.00 -11.98 7.26
CA ARG A 48 -6.81 -11.08 7.25
C ARG A 48 -5.47 -11.74 6.96
N VAL A 49 -4.56 -10.94 6.40
CA VAL A 49 -3.11 -11.19 6.39
C VAL A 49 -2.44 -10.11 7.22
N ILE A 50 -1.68 -10.49 8.24
CA ILE A 50 -0.97 -9.61 9.16
C ILE A 50 0.49 -10.06 9.24
N SER A 51 1.44 -9.15 9.05
CA SER A 51 2.86 -9.44 9.25
C SER A 51 3.60 -8.31 9.96
N THR A 52 4.11 -8.61 11.16
CA THR A 52 4.78 -7.61 12.01
C THR A 52 6.18 -7.29 11.49
N HIS A 53 7.05 -8.30 11.34
CA HIS A 53 8.39 -8.17 10.78
C HIS A 53 8.61 -9.16 9.63
N CYS A 54 8.71 -8.64 8.40
CA CYS A 54 9.08 -9.43 7.23
C CYS A 54 10.35 -8.89 6.56
N SER A 55 11.41 -9.67 6.57
CA SER A 55 12.72 -9.25 6.05
C SER A 55 12.77 -9.12 4.51
N ARG A 56 11.78 -9.61 3.75
CA ARG A 56 11.69 -9.33 2.30
C ARG A 56 10.28 -8.98 1.84
N ARG A 57 9.32 -9.93 1.79
CA ARG A 57 8.04 -9.68 1.11
C ARG A 57 6.81 -10.21 1.83
N VAL A 58 5.77 -9.39 1.92
CA VAL A 58 4.39 -9.78 2.23
C VAL A 58 3.61 -9.75 0.92
N ILE A 59 2.99 -10.87 0.54
CA ILE A 59 2.27 -11.02 -0.73
C ILE A 59 0.89 -11.62 -0.48
N SER A 60 -0.12 -11.01 -1.07
CA SER A 60 -1.53 -11.38 -1.00
C SER A 60 -2.13 -11.38 -2.41
N THR A 61 -2.82 -12.45 -2.83
CA THR A 61 -3.51 -12.49 -4.13
C THR A 61 -4.97 -12.10 -3.97
N HIS A 62 -5.76 -12.82 -3.18
CA HIS A 62 -7.15 -12.53 -2.82
C HIS A 62 -7.29 -12.49 -1.30
N CYS A 63 -7.35 -11.28 -0.73
CA CYS A 63 -7.53 -11.10 0.70
C CYS A 63 -8.73 -10.23 1.04
N SER A 64 -9.61 -10.77 1.89
CA SER A 64 -10.87 -10.14 2.27
C SER A 64 -11.08 -10.19 3.77
N PRO A 65 -11.17 -9.07 4.51
CA PRO A 65 -11.01 -7.68 4.10
C PRO A 65 -9.59 -7.07 4.01
N ARG A 66 -8.53 -7.56 4.69
CA ARG A 66 -7.31 -6.72 4.91
C ARG A 66 -5.95 -7.41 4.74
N VAL A 67 -4.98 -6.62 4.26
CA VAL A 67 -3.54 -6.89 4.33
C VAL A 67 -2.87 -5.81 5.18
N ILE A 68 -2.15 -6.20 6.21
CA ILE A 68 -1.48 -5.31 7.16
C ILE A 68 -0.01 -5.74 7.30
N SER A 69 0.92 -4.80 7.20
CA SER A 69 2.32 -5.05 7.50
C SER A 69 2.96 -3.90 8.27
N THR A 70 3.57 -4.20 9.42
CA THR A 70 4.19 -3.18 10.28
C THR A 70 5.58 -2.83 9.78
N HIS A 71 6.47 -3.81 9.62
CA HIS A 71 7.83 -3.63 9.09
C HIS A 71 8.10 -4.62 7.95
N CYS A 72 8.34 -4.10 6.74
CA CYS A 72 8.72 -4.90 5.57
C CYS A 72 9.91 -4.31 4.81
N SER A 73 11.08 -4.97 4.83
CA SER A 73 12.30 -4.37 4.25
C SER A 73 12.24 -4.14 2.73
N ARG A 74 11.40 -4.90 2.00
CA ARG A 74 11.38 -4.86 0.53
C ARG A 74 10.01 -4.56 -0.06
N SER A 75 8.99 -5.37 0.19
CA SER A 75 7.70 -5.13 -0.46
C SER A 75 6.46 -5.73 0.20
N VAL A 76 5.44 -4.89 0.37
CA VAL A 76 4.06 -5.30 0.59
C VAL A 76 3.34 -5.26 -0.75
N ILE A 77 2.76 -6.40 -1.17
CA ILE A 77 2.09 -6.56 -2.46
C ILE A 77 0.71 -7.19 -2.22
N SER A 78 -0.35 -6.59 -2.77
CA SER A 78 -1.69 -7.18 -2.75
C SER A 78 -2.40 -7.02 -4.09
N THR A 79 -2.81 -8.12 -4.72
CA THR A 79 -3.48 -8.09 -6.02
C THR A 79 -4.94 -7.67 -5.89
N HIS A 80 -5.73 -8.37 -5.08
CA HIS A 80 -7.13 -8.05 -4.78
C HIS A 80 -7.35 -7.94 -3.26
N CYS A 81 -7.74 -6.76 -2.81
CA CYS A 81 -8.09 -6.49 -1.42
C CYS A 81 -9.47 -5.83 -1.29
N SER A 82 -10.41 -6.51 -0.64
CA SER A 82 -11.80 -6.03 -0.53
C SER A 82 -12.02 -4.93 0.53
N ARG A 83 -10.98 -4.48 1.25
CA ARG A 83 -11.07 -3.27 2.09
C ARG A 83 -9.77 -2.46 2.18
N SER A 84 -8.66 -3.01 2.66
CA SER A 84 -7.46 -2.18 2.88
C SER A 84 -6.12 -2.90 2.85
N VAL A 85 -5.18 -2.30 2.14
CA VAL A 85 -3.74 -2.58 2.23
C VAL A 85 -3.10 -1.51 3.09
N ILE A 86 -2.48 -1.90 4.20
CA ILE A 86 -1.87 -0.99 5.19
C ILE A 86 -0.41 -1.39 5.39
N SER A 87 0.50 -0.43 5.29
CA SER A 87 1.93 -0.62 5.55
C SER A 87 2.51 0.52 6.39
N THR A 88 2.99 0.22 7.60
CA THR A 88 3.56 1.25 8.49
C THR A 88 4.96 1.64 8.04
N HIS A 89 5.89 0.68 7.93
CA HIS A 89 7.26 0.89 7.44
C HIS A 89 7.59 -0.09 6.31
N CYS A 90 7.85 0.43 5.10
CA CYS A 90 8.36 -0.38 3.99
C CYS A 90 9.55 0.26 3.25
N SER A 91 10.74 -0.35 3.36
CA SER A 91 11.96 0.27 2.86
C SER A 91 12.09 0.30 1.33
N ARG A 92 11.20 -0.36 0.56
CA ARG A 92 11.16 -0.17 -0.92
C ARG A 92 9.77 0.01 -1.53
N ARG A 93 8.81 -0.92 -1.43
CA ARG A 93 7.58 -0.87 -2.25
C ARG A 93 6.30 -1.29 -1.53
N VAL A 94 5.29 -0.43 -1.54
CA VAL A 94 3.90 -0.80 -1.26
C VAL A 94 3.15 -0.81 -2.58
N ILE A 95 2.60 -1.96 -2.98
CA ILE A 95 1.93 -2.16 -4.27
C ILE A 95 0.54 -2.75 -4.03
N SER A 96 -0.49 -2.16 -4.62
CA SER A 96 -1.83 -2.74 -4.67
C SER A 96 -2.44 -2.62 -6.06
N THR A 97 -2.91 -3.73 -6.63
CA THR A 97 -3.53 -3.72 -7.97
C THR A 97 -4.99 -3.29 -7.90
N HIS A 98 -5.81 -3.97 -7.09
CA HIS A 98 -7.22 -3.65 -6.85
C HIS A 98 -7.51 -3.56 -5.35
N CYS A 99 -7.95 -2.39 -4.89
CA CYS A 99 -8.36 -2.17 -3.50
C CYS A 99 -9.68 -1.38 -3.42
N SER A 100 -10.75 -1.99 -2.90
CA SER A 100 -12.09 -1.36 -2.90
C SER A 100 -12.19 -0.04 -2.11
N ARG A 101 -11.30 0.17 -1.12
CA ARG A 101 -11.45 1.26 -0.15
C ARG A 101 -10.17 2.01 0.17
N SER A 102 -9.08 1.38 0.61
CA SER A 102 -7.88 2.17 0.93
C SER A 102 -6.53 1.46 0.80
N VAL A 103 -5.59 2.11 0.12
CA VAL A 103 -4.14 1.81 0.20
C VAL A 103 -3.51 2.88 1.09
N ILE A 104 -2.88 2.47 2.20
CA ILE A 104 -2.30 3.36 3.19
C ILE A 104 -0.84 2.97 3.43
N SER A 105 0.06 3.94 3.31
CA SER A 105 1.48 3.79 3.67
C SER A 105 1.95 4.93 4.56
N THR A 106 2.45 4.63 5.76
CA THR A 106 2.95 5.68 6.66
C THR A 106 4.37 6.10 6.27
N HIS A 107 5.31 5.15 6.20
CA HIS A 107 6.69 5.39 5.77
C HIS A 107 7.08 4.41 4.66
N CYS A 108 7.37 4.91 3.45
CA CYS A 108 7.93 4.11 2.37
C CYS A 108 9.14 4.76 1.69
N SER A 109 10.34 4.21 1.88
CA SER A 109 11.59 4.84 1.42
C SER A 109 11.78 4.86 -0.11
N ARG A 110 10.90 4.21 -0.91
CA ARG A 110 10.95 4.36 -2.37
C ARG A 110 9.58 4.56 -3.04
N ARG A 111 8.66 3.58 -3.04
CA ARG A 111 7.46 3.67 -3.90
C ARG A 111 6.18 3.18 -3.23
N VAL A 112 5.15 4.01 -3.28
CA VAL A 112 3.74 3.60 -3.08
C VAL A 112 3.06 3.58 -4.43
N THR A 113 2.39 2.49 -4.79
CA THR A 113 1.75 2.32 -6.11
C THR A 113 0.40 1.64 -5.96
N SER A 114 -0.63 2.24 -6.54
CA SER A 114 -2.00 1.70 -6.59
C SER A 114 -2.56 1.79 -8.00
N THR A 115 -2.94 0.65 -8.60
CA THR A 115 -3.51 0.66 -9.96
C THR A 115 -4.98 1.07 -9.93
N HIS A 116 -5.82 0.38 -9.16
CA HIS A 116 -7.24 0.71 -8.98
C HIS A 116 -7.58 0.78 -7.48
N CYS A 117 -8.02 1.96 -7.01
CA CYS A 117 -8.54 2.11 -5.66
C CYS A 117 -9.83 2.95 -5.57
N SER A 118 -10.95 2.33 -5.21
CA SER A 118 -12.27 2.97 -5.34
C SER A 118 -12.55 4.08 -4.30
N ARG A 119 -11.69 4.32 -3.29
CA ARG A 119 -11.83 5.49 -2.40
C ARG A 119 -10.55 6.25 -2.09
N ARG A 120 -9.47 5.64 -1.57
CA ARG A 120 -8.32 6.43 -1.11
C ARG A 120 -6.95 5.77 -1.26
N VAL A 121 -6.01 6.50 -1.84
CA VAL A 121 -4.56 6.23 -1.72
C VAL A 121 -3.97 7.28 -0.79
N THR A 122 -3.39 6.86 0.34
CA THR A 122 -2.73 7.74 1.32
C THR A 122 -1.25 7.35 1.46
N SER A 123 -0.36 8.33 1.41
CA SER A 123 1.06 8.18 1.74
C SER A 123 1.51 9.31 2.67
N THR A 124 1.92 9.02 3.90
CA THR A 124 2.37 10.09 4.82
C THR A 124 3.81 10.52 4.48
N HIS A 125 4.76 9.60 4.44
CA HIS A 125 6.15 9.85 4.04
C HIS A 125 6.59 8.88 2.95
N CYS A 126 6.85 9.36 1.74
CA CYS A 126 7.45 8.55 0.68
C CYS A 126 8.68 9.21 0.04
N SER A 127 9.85 8.60 0.22
CA SER A 127 11.14 9.21 -0.16
C SER A 127 11.51 9.07 -1.65
N ARG A 128 10.69 8.44 -2.52
CA ARG A 128 10.87 8.59 -3.99
C ARG A 128 9.60 8.84 -4.83
N ARG A 129 8.51 8.10 -4.64
CA ARG A 129 7.33 8.24 -5.52
C ARG A 129 6.02 7.70 -4.94
N VAL A 130 4.95 8.49 -5.03
CA VAL A 130 3.56 8.01 -4.95
C VAL A 130 2.97 7.94 -6.35
N THR A 131 2.29 6.86 -6.70
CA THR A 131 1.63 6.70 -8.01
C THR A 131 0.27 6.04 -7.86
N SER A 132 -0.76 6.65 -8.46
CA SER A 132 -2.11 6.10 -8.54
C SER A 132 -2.61 6.16 -9.98
N THR A 133 -3.02 5.03 -10.57
CA THR A 133 -3.53 5.03 -11.95
C THR A 133 -5.01 5.40 -11.98
N HIS A 134 -5.86 4.72 -11.21
CA HIS A 134 -7.28 5.04 -11.06
C HIS A 134 -7.66 5.10 -9.57
N CYS A 135 -8.12 6.26 -9.10
CA CYS A 135 -8.69 6.39 -7.75
C CYS A 135 -10.00 7.16 -7.74
N SER A 136 -11.12 6.51 -7.40
CA SER A 136 -12.44 7.13 -7.57
C SER A 136 -12.79 8.23 -6.57
N ARG A 137 -11.91 8.56 -5.59
CA ARG A 137 -12.10 9.75 -4.73
C ARG A 137 -10.81 10.51 -4.45
N ARG A 138 -9.85 9.96 -3.67
CA ARG A 138 -8.72 10.78 -3.16
C ARG A 138 -7.34 10.13 -3.27
N VAL A 139 -6.39 10.84 -3.84
CA VAL A 139 -4.94 10.59 -3.68
C VAL A 139 -4.39 11.65 -2.73
N ILE A 140 -3.76 11.23 -1.62
CA ILE A 140 -3.24 12.12 -0.57
C ILE A 140 -1.78 11.75 -0.29
N SER A 141 -0.90 12.74 -0.33
CA SER A 141 0.53 12.60 -0.06
C SER A 141 1.02 13.73 0.85
N THR A 142 1.38 13.46 2.10
CA THR A 142 1.83 14.54 3.01
C THR A 142 3.24 14.98 2.67
N HIS A 143 4.24 14.10 2.82
CA HIS A 143 5.63 14.34 2.44
C HIS A 143 6.06 13.35 1.36
N CYS A 144 6.23 13.80 0.11
CA CYS A 144 6.81 12.96 -0.93
C CYS A 144 7.88 13.68 -1.75
N SER A 145 9.12 13.21 -1.62
CA SER A 145 10.21 13.60 -2.51
C SER A 145 10.48 12.47 -3.49
N PRO A 146 10.80 12.71 -4.78
CA PRO A 146 10.50 13.91 -5.56
C PRO A 146 9.12 13.95 -6.24
N ARG A 147 8.32 12.87 -6.31
CA ARG A 147 7.13 12.85 -7.23
C ARG A 147 5.84 12.22 -6.69
N VAL A 148 4.72 12.92 -6.89
CA VAL A 148 3.34 12.39 -6.78
C VAL A 148 2.72 12.36 -8.18
N ILE A 149 2.17 11.20 -8.58
CA ILE A 149 1.56 11.01 -9.90
C ILE A 149 0.17 10.39 -9.73
N SER A 150 -0.84 11.01 -10.33
CA SER A 150 -2.21 10.51 -10.42
C SER A 150 -2.66 10.54 -11.87
N THR A 151 -3.10 9.41 -12.45
CA THR A 151 -3.63 9.41 -13.82
C THR A 151 -5.10 9.82 -13.80
N HIS A 152 -6.00 8.99 -13.28
CA HIS A 152 -7.43 9.29 -13.15
C HIS A 152 -7.82 9.39 -11.67
N CYS A 153 -8.35 10.54 -11.24
CA CYS A 153 -8.89 10.69 -9.88
C CYS A 153 -10.13 11.61 -9.85
N SER A 154 -11.32 11.01 -9.73
CA SER A 154 -12.61 11.70 -9.86
C SER A 154 -13.06 12.48 -8.62
N ARG A 155 -12.14 12.93 -7.75
CA ARG A 155 -12.47 14.00 -6.79
C ARG A 155 -11.29 14.88 -6.37
N SER A 156 -10.16 14.31 -5.92
CA SER A 156 -9.04 15.15 -5.46
C SER A 156 -7.67 14.48 -5.45
N VAL A 157 -6.65 15.24 -5.87
CA VAL A 157 -5.23 14.97 -5.57
C VAL A 157 -4.73 16.03 -4.60
N ILE A 158 -4.16 15.62 -3.47
CA ILE A 158 -3.68 16.51 -2.40
C ILE A 158 -2.21 16.18 -2.09
N SER A 159 -1.33 17.18 -2.12
CA SER A 159 0.10 17.06 -1.83
C SER A 159 0.59 18.18 -0.91
N THR A 160 1.04 17.88 0.32
CA THR A 160 1.32 18.94 1.31
C THR A 160 2.76 19.46 1.29
N HIS A 161 3.73 18.56 1.04
CA HIS A 161 5.14 18.85 0.83
C HIS A 161 5.69 17.89 -0.22
N CYS A 162 5.96 18.39 -1.42
CA CYS A 162 6.65 17.62 -2.45
C CYS A 162 7.85 18.44 -2.96
N SER A 163 8.95 17.79 -3.31
CA SER A 163 10.17 18.54 -3.68
C SER A 163 10.31 18.83 -5.17
N ARG A 164 9.66 18.07 -6.07
CA ARG A 164 9.86 18.26 -7.53
C ARG A 164 8.60 18.22 -8.40
N ARG A 165 7.78 17.15 -8.38
CA ARG A 165 6.64 17.01 -9.33
C ARG A 165 5.34 16.49 -8.75
N VAL A 166 4.25 17.24 -8.93
CA VAL A 166 2.87 16.74 -8.81
C VAL A 166 2.26 16.74 -10.21
N THR A 167 1.84 15.58 -10.69
CA THR A 167 1.26 15.40 -12.04
C THR A 167 -0.06 14.65 -11.95
N SER A 168 -1.09 15.15 -12.64
CA SER A 168 -2.49 14.78 -12.46
C SER A 168 -3.23 14.77 -13.81
N THR A 169 -3.55 13.62 -14.44
CA THR A 169 -4.09 13.60 -15.83
C THR A 169 -5.55 14.02 -15.92
N HIS A 170 -6.46 13.13 -15.53
CA HIS A 170 -7.91 13.26 -15.61
C HIS A 170 -8.41 13.28 -14.18
N CYS A 171 -8.22 14.41 -13.50
CA CYS A 171 -8.65 14.58 -12.13
C CYS A 171 -9.63 15.75 -12.03
N SER A 172 -10.86 15.43 -11.70
CA SER A 172 -11.98 16.37 -11.59
C SER A 172 -12.46 16.37 -10.14
N PRO A 173 -12.71 17.51 -9.47
CA PRO A 173 -12.46 18.89 -9.91
C PRO A 173 -11.29 19.60 -9.18
N ARG A 174 -10.45 18.92 -8.36
CA ARG A 174 -9.43 19.61 -7.54
C ARG A 174 -8.05 18.94 -7.50
N VAL A 175 -7.01 19.73 -7.77
CA VAL A 175 -5.62 19.44 -7.39
C VAL A 175 -5.16 20.51 -6.40
N ILE A 176 -4.74 20.08 -5.21
CA ILE A 176 -4.24 20.95 -4.14
C ILE A 176 -2.78 20.60 -3.89
N SER A 177 -1.89 21.58 -3.98
CA SER A 177 -0.50 21.41 -3.58
C SER A 177 -0.03 22.62 -2.76
N THR A 178 0.56 22.36 -1.60
CA THR A 178 1.27 23.34 -0.77
C THR A 178 2.77 23.05 -0.79
N HIS A 179 3.61 24.05 -0.47
CA HIS A 179 5.09 23.98 -0.35
C HIS A 179 5.76 23.08 -1.41
N PHE A 180 5.83 23.59 -2.65
CA PHE A 180 6.05 22.76 -3.83
C PHE A 180 6.64 23.53 -5.04
N THR A 181 7.31 22.83 -5.97
CA THR A 181 8.15 23.45 -7.03
C THR A 181 7.60 23.44 -8.47
N THR A 182 7.06 22.34 -9.03
CA THR A 182 6.54 22.33 -10.43
C THR A 182 5.27 21.49 -10.66
N ILE A 183 4.11 22.14 -10.85
CA ILE A 183 2.83 21.47 -11.17
C ILE A 183 2.67 21.40 -12.69
N SER A 184 2.06 20.32 -13.21
CA SER A 184 1.80 20.19 -14.65
C SER A 184 0.42 19.57 -14.94
N ARG A 185 -0.60 20.40 -15.21
CA ARG A 185 -1.77 20.19 -16.12
C ARG A 185 -2.86 21.28 -16.02
N PRO A 186 -3.84 21.36 -16.95
CA PRO A 186 -4.53 22.62 -17.28
C PRO A 186 -5.91 22.85 -16.63
N GLN A 187 -6.23 22.30 -15.45
CA GLN A 187 -7.52 22.58 -14.79
C GLN A 187 -7.40 22.86 -13.29
N LEU A 188 -8.22 23.83 -12.84
CA LEU A 188 -8.43 24.39 -11.50
C LEU A 188 -7.40 23.95 -10.42
N ILE A 189 -6.22 24.56 -10.49
CA ILE A 189 -5.17 24.42 -9.47
C ILE A 189 -5.44 25.45 -8.37
N LEU A 190 -5.83 24.99 -7.17
CA LEU A 190 -5.88 25.87 -6.01
C LEU A 190 -4.50 25.87 -5.34
N PHE A 191 -3.79 26.98 -5.49
CA PHE A 191 -2.44 27.15 -4.94
C PHE A 191 -2.50 27.96 -3.65
N ILE A 192 -2.14 27.33 -2.52
CA ILE A 192 -2.02 28.00 -1.23
C ILE A 192 -0.53 28.08 -0.90
N LYS A 193 0.06 29.26 -1.17
CA LYS A 193 1.33 29.67 -0.58
C LYS A 193 1.03 30.24 0.81
N LYS A 194 1.69 29.68 1.82
CA LYS A 194 2.18 30.43 2.98
C LYS A 194 3.69 30.44 2.85
#